data_AF-A0A3D9HG03-F1
#
_entry.id   AF-A0A3D9HG03-F1
#
_cell.length_a   1.000
_cell.length_b   1.000
_cell.length_c   1.000
_cell.angle_alpha   90.00
_cell.angle_beta   90.00
_cell.angle_gamma   90.00
#
_symmetry.space_group_name_H-M   'P 1'
#
loop_
_entity.id
_entity.type
_entity.pdbx_description
1 polymer ?
#
loop_
_entity_poly.entity_id
_entity_poly.type
_entity_poly.pdbx_seq_one_letter_code
_entity_poly.pdbx_strand_id
1 'polypeptide(L)'
;MEINEINQLRTFIEQVDNEDLSFIIKEKDGTNIIQRLTASELISVIQESITALKEADELNILYACSRYFIRRENNSMLDINGVIQNLVQVIKNKNLTGIESWALLVQTYILQSGIFSLLVKNEKPEVLTELKKLRTENKNLNKELRINFNKAKELKESFESLKQEVETFKSAKEKELTQITNNLNSTNQTKNQIEQTNTSISNIKSSIDKQLAEVQASIKLYNEQITKHTSTIEGIENRIVEEEKKAKALASSNSTESENLTKLSKEAQRIQKQLDKLLSPAIARDLQSTFKKRKKWLFISTIVWLVLSIGATWFLAWYVYQLFDSKDFSFEIEKVIVAGLRLLPIVTVLYFTIRQFNKTRNLEEEYAFRESIATSLMAYADQIKGDPNRKDQLIHETVNKLYESPTTNKILKSKNSRQSESNLKELIELVKELKEIKI
;
A
#
# COMPACT_ATOMS: atom_id res chain seq x y z
N MET A 1 -139.24 5.56 -22.60
CA MET A 1 -138.66 5.89 -21.26
C MET A 1 -139.20 7.23 -20.77
N GLU A 2 -139.23 7.47 -19.46
CA GLU A 2 -139.54 8.79 -18.89
C GLU A 2 -138.34 9.75 -18.99
N ILE A 3 -138.59 11.07 -18.96
CA ILE A 3 -137.56 12.12 -19.12
C ILE A 3 -136.42 11.96 -18.10
N ASN A 4 -136.74 11.64 -16.84
CA ASN A 4 -135.74 11.44 -15.80
C ASN A 4 -134.83 10.23 -16.09
N GLU A 5 -135.38 9.18 -16.71
CA GLU A 5 -134.64 7.97 -17.07
C GLU A 5 -133.72 8.22 -18.26
N ILE A 6 -134.16 9.01 -19.25
CA ILE A 6 -133.34 9.41 -20.40
C ILE A 6 -132.19 10.32 -19.94
N ASN A 7 -132.44 11.26 -19.02
CA ASN A 7 -131.38 12.12 -18.47
C ASN A 7 -130.32 11.32 -17.70
N GLN A 8 -130.72 10.28 -16.98
CA GLN A 8 -129.78 9.34 -16.36
C GLN A 8 -128.96 8.58 -17.40
N LEU A 9 -129.60 8.09 -18.46
CA LEU A 9 -128.94 7.40 -19.56
C LEU A 9 -127.89 8.29 -20.24
N ARG A 10 -128.24 9.55 -20.55
CA ARG A 10 -127.34 10.57 -21.11
C ARG A 10 -126.10 10.74 -20.24
N THR A 11 -126.30 10.88 -18.93
CA THR A 11 -125.20 11.04 -17.98
C THR A 11 -124.25 9.86 -18.01
N PHE A 12 -124.77 8.63 -18.11
CA PHE A 12 -123.92 7.43 -18.19
C PHE A 12 -123.23 7.28 -19.56
N ILE A 13 -123.89 7.63 -20.65
CA ILE A 13 -123.32 7.65 -22.00
C ILE A 13 -122.13 8.62 -22.08
N GLU A 14 -122.29 9.84 -21.56
CA GLU A 14 -121.18 10.82 -21.48
C GLU A 14 -120.03 10.31 -20.61
N GLN A 15 -120.31 9.57 -19.54
CA GLN A 15 -119.27 8.98 -18.72
C GLN A 15 -118.49 7.87 -19.45
N VAL A 16 -119.13 7.06 -20.31
CA VAL A 16 -118.39 6.08 -21.12
C VAL A 16 -117.53 6.77 -22.18
N ASP A 17 -118.06 7.81 -22.81
CA ASP A 17 -117.40 8.52 -23.92
C ASP A 17 -116.14 9.29 -23.50
N ASN A 18 -116.12 9.81 -22.27
CA ASN A 18 -114.99 10.56 -21.72
C ASN A 18 -113.88 9.67 -21.12
N GLU A 19 -114.08 8.36 -21.00
CA GLU A 19 -113.12 7.45 -20.39
C GLU A 19 -112.12 6.87 -21.40
N ASP A 20 -110.86 6.72 -20.99
CA ASP A 20 -109.80 6.17 -21.85
C ASP A 20 -109.91 4.65 -21.98
N LEU A 21 -110.28 4.14 -23.17
CA LEU A 21 -110.37 2.71 -23.47
C LEU A 21 -109.02 2.07 -23.85
N SER A 22 -107.91 2.82 -23.86
CA SER A 22 -106.59 2.30 -24.26
C SER A 22 -106.04 1.18 -23.36
N PHE A 23 -106.56 1.05 -22.13
CA PHE A 23 -106.17 -0.03 -21.22
C PHE A 23 -106.55 -1.42 -21.74
N ILE A 24 -107.59 -1.52 -22.59
CA ILE A 24 -108.04 -2.78 -23.19
C ILE A 24 -106.97 -3.35 -24.15
N ILE A 25 -106.07 -2.51 -24.68
CA ILE A 25 -104.99 -2.90 -25.62
C ILE A 25 -103.69 -3.28 -24.89
N LYS A 26 -103.51 -2.87 -23.62
CA LYS A 26 -102.21 -2.95 -22.92
C LYS A 26 -101.87 -4.31 -22.31
N GLU A 27 -102.78 -5.30 -22.30
CA GLU A 27 -102.45 -6.63 -21.78
C GLU A 27 -101.97 -7.57 -22.89
N LYS A 28 -100.66 -7.62 -23.00
CA LYS A 28 -99.87 -8.51 -23.82
C LYS A 28 -99.38 -9.63 -22.91
N ASP A 29 -100.17 -10.68 -22.71
CA ASP A 29 -99.69 -12.02 -22.30
C ASP A 29 -100.86 -13.02 -22.17
N GLY A 30 -101.18 -13.72 -23.26
CA GLY A 30 -101.51 -15.16 -23.26
C GLY A 30 -102.68 -15.74 -22.44
N THR A 31 -103.38 -14.97 -21.60
CA THR A 31 -104.60 -15.38 -20.92
C THR A 31 -105.79 -14.68 -21.57
N ASN A 32 -106.62 -15.43 -22.29
CA ASN A 32 -107.89 -14.95 -22.83
C ASN A 32 -108.84 -14.59 -21.67
N ILE A 33 -108.73 -13.38 -21.14
CA ILE A 33 -109.68 -12.82 -20.19
C ILE A 33 -110.93 -12.34 -20.95
N ILE A 34 -110.75 -11.87 -22.18
CA ILE A 34 -111.82 -11.59 -23.16
C ILE A 34 -112.03 -12.89 -23.97
N GLN A 35 -113.25 -13.44 -23.91
CA GLN A 35 -113.52 -14.80 -24.35
C GLN A 35 -114.04 -14.87 -25.80
N ARG A 36 -114.74 -13.84 -26.29
CA ARG A 36 -115.48 -13.89 -27.57
C ARG A 36 -115.05 -12.84 -28.60
N LEU A 37 -114.50 -11.70 -28.18
CA LEU A 37 -114.09 -10.57 -29.05
C LEU A 37 -112.60 -10.24 -28.90
N THR A 38 -111.96 -9.73 -29.95
CA THR A 38 -110.62 -9.12 -29.83
C THR A 38 -110.70 -7.75 -29.14
N ALA A 39 -109.59 -7.29 -28.54
CA ALA A 39 -109.51 -5.97 -27.92
C ALA A 39 -109.96 -4.82 -28.85
N SER A 40 -109.62 -4.90 -30.14
CA SER A 40 -110.04 -3.91 -31.14
C SER A 40 -111.54 -4.00 -31.45
N GLU A 41 -112.10 -5.21 -31.55
CA GLU A 41 -113.54 -5.40 -31.80
C GLU A 41 -114.37 -4.98 -30.61
N LEU A 42 -113.93 -5.26 -29.39
CA LEU A 42 -114.60 -4.84 -28.17
C LEU A 42 -114.66 -3.31 -28.05
N ILE A 43 -113.56 -2.61 -28.34
CA ILE A 43 -113.54 -1.14 -28.37
C ILE A 43 -114.54 -0.63 -29.43
N SER A 44 -114.55 -1.22 -30.63
CA SER A 44 -115.49 -0.85 -31.70
C SER A 44 -116.93 -1.04 -31.25
N VAL A 45 -117.27 -2.18 -30.64
CA VAL A 45 -118.62 -2.48 -30.15
C VAL A 45 -119.07 -1.48 -29.10
N ILE A 46 -118.21 -1.12 -28.15
CA ILE A 46 -118.53 -0.11 -27.12
C ILE A 46 -118.77 1.24 -27.78
N GLN A 47 -117.85 1.70 -28.63
CA GLN A 47 -117.93 3.03 -29.26
C GLN A 47 -119.13 3.15 -30.21
N GLU A 48 -119.38 2.15 -31.05
CA GLU A 48 -120.55 2.10 -31.94
C GLU A 48 -121.85 2.08 -31.14
N SER A 49 -121.88 1.32 -30.04
CA SER A 49 -123.07 1.24 -29.19
C SER A 49 -123.40 2.57 -28.52
N ILE A 50 -122.39 3.25 -27.97
CA ILE A 50 -122.54 4.60 -27.38
C ILE A 50 -122.94 5.62 -28.44
N THR A 51 -122.32 5.56 -29.62
CA THR A 51 -122.65 6.46 -30.74
C THR A 51 -124.11 6.29 -31.19
N ALA A 52 -124.58 5.05 -31.32
CA ALA A 52 -125.95 4.77 -31.73
C ALA A 52 -126.98 5.28 -30.70
N LEU A 53 -126.67 5.16 -29.40
CA LEU A 53 -127.53 5.69 -28.34
C LEU A 53 -127.56 7.22 -28.31
N LYS A 54 -126.43 7.89 -28.59
CA LYS A 54 -126.38 9.35 -28.76
C LYS A 54 -127.20 9.82 -29.96
N GLU A 55 -127.06 9.17 -31.11
CA GLU A 55 -127.83 9.52 -32.30
C GLU A 55 -129.33 9.26 -32.09
N ALA A 56 -129.69 8.18 -31.38
CA ALA A 56 -131.07 7.93 -30.98
C ALA A 56 -131.61 8.99 -30.00
N ASP A 57 -130.77 9.55 -29.14
CA ASP A 57 -131.13 10.63 -28.22
C ASP A 57 -131.37 11.94 -28.96
N GLU A 58 -130.46 12.33 -29.85
CA GLU A 58 -130.58 13.53 -30.69
C GLU A 58 -131.85 13.51 -31.55
N LEU A 59 -132.20 12.33 -32.08
CA LEU A 59 -133.42 12.12 -32.87
C LEU A 59 -134.68 11.92 -32.02
N ASN A 60 -134.58 12.02 -30.69
CA ASN A 60 -135.67 11.77 -29.73
C ASN A 60 -136.32 10.37 -29.85
N ILE A 61 -135.59 9.39 -30.38
CA ILE A 61 -136.06 8.01 -30.55
C ILE A 61 -136.09 7.28 -29.20
N LEU A 62 -135.23 7.67 -28.25
CA LEU A 62 -135.16 7.05 -26.91
C LEU A 62 -136.49 7.13 -26.12
N TYR A 63 -137.36 8.10 -26.42
CA TYR A 63 -138.70 8.16 -25.83
C TYR A 63 -139.56 6.95 -26.19
N ALA A 64 -139.43 6.46 -27.43
CA ALA A 64 -140.14 5.29 -27.95
C ALA A 64 -139.51 3.96 -27.51
N CYS A 65 -138.29 3.99 -26.96
CA CYS A 65 -137.61 2.80 -26.49
C CYS A 65 -138.05 2.41 -25.06
N SER A 66 -138.13 1.10 -24.83
CA SER A 66 -138.34 0.54 -23.49
C SER A 66 -137.08 0.73 -22.64
N ARG A 67 -137.26 1.03 -21.34
CA ARG A 67 -136.19 1.00 -20.34
C ARG A 67 -135.66 -0.42 -20.11
N TYR A 68 -136.57 -1.38 -20.13
CA TYR A 68 -136.27 -2.77 -19.86
C TYR A 68 -136.17 -3.58 -21.15
N PHE A 69 -135.19 -4.47 -21.21
CA PHE A 69 -134.98 -5.37 -22.34
C PHE A 69 -134.69 -6.79 -21.87
N ILE A 70 -134.93 -7.76 -22.75
CA ILE A 70 -134.87 -9.17 -22.37
C ILE A 70 -133.46 -9.69 -22.61
N ARG A 71 -132.84 -10.24 -21.56
CA ARG A 71 -131.60 -11.00 -21.70
C ARG A 71 -131.91 -12.34 -22.37
N ARG A 72 -131.30 -12.59 -23.54
CA ARG A 72 -131.53 -13.83 -24.33
C ARG A 72 -131.22 -15.13 -23.60
N GLU A 73 -130.31 -15.11 -22.64
CA GLU A 73 -129.79 -16.33 -21.99
C GLU A 73 -130.73 -16.90 -20.91
N ASN A 74 -131.55 -16.08 -20.25
CA ASN A 74 -132.35 -16.49 -19.09
C ASN A 74 -133.74 -15.83 -19.02
N ASN A 75 -134.16 -15.07 -20.05
CA ASN A 75 -135.42 -14.33 -20.11
C ASN A 75 -135.67 -13.34 -18.96
N SER A 76 -134.63 -12.91 -18.24
CA SER A 76 -134.76 -11.87 -17.21
C SER A 76 -134.84 -10.48 -17.85
N MET A 77 -135.70 -9.60 -17.33
CA MET A 77 -135.71 -8.19 -17.70
C MET A 77 -134.51 -7.47 -17.08
N LEU A 78 -133.74 -6.77 -17.91
CA LEU A 78 -132.62 -5.92 -17.50
C LEU A 78 -132.95 -4.46 -17.76
N ASP A 79 -132.49 -3.59 -16.86
CA ASP A 79 -132.59 -2.14 -16.98
C ASP A 79 -131.38 -1.59 -17.75
N ILE A 80 -131.61 -0.89 -18.87
CA ILE A 80 -130.52 -0.30 -19.65
C ILE A 80 -129.70 0.72 -18.86
N ASN A 81 -130.33 1.49 -17.97
CA ASN A 81 -129.61 2.44 -17.12
C ASN A 81 -128.64 1.71 -16.18
N GLY A 82 -129.07 0.61 -15.58
CA GLY A 82 -128.21 -0.24 -14.76
C GLY A 82 -127.11 -0.94 -15.55
N VAL A 83 -127.39 -1.35 -16.79
CA VAL A 83 -126.40 -2.00 -17.67
C VAL A 83 -125.29 -1.02 -18.08
N ILE A 84 -125.63 0.20 -18.52
CA ILE A 84 -124.61 1.21 -18.87
C ILE A 84 -123.86 1.68 -17.62
N GLN A 85 -124.54 1.86 -16.49
CA GLN A 85 -123.87 2.19 -15.23
C GLN A 85 -122.84 1.12 -14.84
N ASN A 86 -123.16 -0.16 -14.97
CA ASN A 86 -122.20 -1.24 -14.69
C ASN A 86 -121.05 -1.26 -15.71
N LEU A 87 -121.32 -0.96 -16.99
CA LEU A 87 -120.28 -0.81 -17.99
C LEU A 87 -119.31 0.32 -17.63
N VAL A 88 -119.82 1.49 -17.22
CA VAL A 88 -119.02 2.63 -16.74
C VAL A 88 -118.15 2.21 -15.55
N GLN A 89 -118.71 1.51 -14.56
CA GLN A 89 -117.96 1.06 -13.38
C GLN A 89 -116.84 0.10 -13.75
N VAL A 90 -117.09 -0.83 -14.67
CA VAL A 90 -116.09 -1.80 -15.12
C VAL A 90 -114.97 -1.12 -15.92
N ILE A 91 -115.29 -0.10 -16.73
CA ILE A 91 -114.31 0.73 -17.45
C ILE A 91 -113.45 1.53 -16.46
N LYS A 92 -114.08 2.24 -15.51
CA LYS A 92 -113.37 3.02 -14.48
C LYS A 92 -112.43 2.18 -13.63
N ASN A 93 -112.88 0.98 -13.26
CA ASN A 93 -112.09 0.04 -12.46
C ASN A 93 -111.08 -0.77 -13.29
N LYS A 94 -110.98 -0.54 -14.61
CA LYS A 94 -110.09 -1.24 -15.55
C LYS A 94 -110.20 -2.77 -15.45
N ASN A 95 -111.41 -3.28 -15.23
CA ASN A 95 -111.65 -4.71 -15.04
C ASN A 95 -111.98 -5.39 -16.38
N LEU A 96 -111.06 -6.22 -16.87
CA LEU A 96 -111.16 -6.87 -18.18
C LEU A 96 -112.08 -8.11 -18.20
N THR A 97 -112.37 -8.73 -17.05
CA THR A 97 -113.16 -9.97 -17.00
C THR A 97 -114.66 -9.74 -17.20
N GLY A 98 -115.15 -8.54 -16.89
CA GLY A 98 -116.58 -8.20 -16.98
C GLY A 98 -116.96 -7.31 -18.16
N ILE A 99 -115.99 -6.60 -18.77
CA ILE A 99 -116.26 -5.52 -19.73
C ILE A 99 -116.96 -6.02 -20.99
N GLU A 100 -116.55 -7.19 -21.48
CA GLU A 100 -117.12 -7.81 -22.67
C GLU A 100 -118.59 -8.18 -22.47
N SER A 101 -118.92 -8.74 -21.31
CA SER A 101 -120.29 -9.14 -20.99
C SER A 101 -121.24 -7.94 -20.94
N TRP A 102 -120.82 -6.85 -20.31
CA TRP A 102 -121.63 -5.64 -20.23
C TRP A 102 -121.73 -4.91 -21.58
N ALA A 103 -120.65 -4.87 -22.36
CA ALA A 103 -120.66 -4.29 -23.71
C ALA A 103 -121.64 -5.02 -24.65
N LEU A 104 -121.63 -6.35 -24.64
CA LEU A 104 -122.55 -7.17 -25.43
C LEU A 104 -124.02 -7.01 -24.99
N LEU A 105 -124.27 -6.76 -23.70
CA LEU A 105 -125.62 -6.48 -23.20
C LEU A 105 -126.13 -5.12 -23.70
N VAL A 106 -125.27 -4.09 -23.74
CA VAL A 106 -125.63 -2.80 -24.37
C VAL A 106 -125.90 -2.97 -25.87
N GLN A 107 -125.07 -3.73 -26.57
CA GLN A 107 -125.29 -4.00 -27.99
C GLN A 107 -126.61 -4.79 -28.22
N THR A 108 -126.93 -5.72 -27.34
CA THR A 108 -128.21 -6.47 -27.40
C THR A 108 -129.41 -5.54 -27.25
N TYR A 109 -129.33 -4.56 -26.36
CA TYR A 109 -130.36 -3.52 -26.23
C TYR A 109 -130.56 -2.73 -27.52
N ILE A 110 -129.46 -2.30 -28.16
CA ILE A 110 -129.48 -1.51 -29.40
C ILE A 110 -130.09 -2.32 -30.57
N LEU A 111 -129.81 -3.62 -30.62
CA LEU A 111 -130.41 -4.52 -31.60
C LEU A 111 -131.90 -4.76 -31.35
N GLN A 112 -132.31 -4.95 -30.08
CA GLN A 112 -133.73 -5.16 -29.73
C GLN A 112 -134.59 -3.91 -29.90
N SER A 113 -134.01 -2.73 -29.67
CA SER A 113 -134.69 -1.44 -29.82
C SER A 113 -134.74 -0.93 -31.27
N GLY A 114 -134.04 -1.59 -32.20
CA GLY A 114 -133.98 -1.20 -33.62
C GLY A 114 -133.06 -0.01 -33.92
N ILE A 115 -132.38 0.53 -32.89
CA ILE A 115 -131.47 1.69 -32.98
C ILE A 115 -130.28 1.41 -33.91
N PHE A 116 -129.87 0.14 -34.07
CA PHE A 116 -128.76 -0.26 -34.95
C PHE A 116 -128.92 0.21 -36.41
N SER A 117 -130.15 0.37 -36.89
CA SER A 117 -130.43 0.85 -38.25
C SER A 117 -129.90 2.27 -38.54
N LEU A 118 -129.69 3.08 -37.50
CA LEU A 118 -129.15 4.44 -37.61
C LEU A 118 -127.64 4.45 -37.96
N LEU A 119 -126.92 3.38 -37.60
CA LEU A 119 -125.48 3.26 -37.89
C LEU A 119 -125.20 2.90 -39.36
N VAL A 120 -126.18 2.36 -40.10
CA VAL A 120 -126.02 1.95 -41.49
C VAL A 120 -126.21 3.18 -42.40
N LYS A 121 -125.21 4.07 -42.43
CA LYS A 121 -125.16 5.18 -43.41
C LYS A 121 -124.76 4.62 -44.77
N ASN A 122 -125.65 4.72 -45.77
CA ASN A 122 -125.32 4.45 -47.17
C ASN A 122 -124.37 5.55 -47.69
N GLU A 123 -123.07 5.37 -47.49
CA GLU A 123 -122.05 6.33 -47.91
C GLU A 123 -121.89 6.36 -49.45
N LYS A 124 -121.77 7.58 -50.00
CA LYS A 124 -121.63 7.82 -51.45
C LYS A 124 -120.31 7.23 -52.00
N PRO A 125 -120.30 6.67 -53.23
CA PRO A 125 -119.14 5.95 -53.81
C PRO A 125 -117.85 6.79 -53.96
N GLU A 126 -117.94 8.11 -53.98
CA GLU A 126 -116.80 9.05 -54.03
C GLU A 126 -116.00 9.06 -52.71
N VAL A 127 -116.69 9.00 -51.57
CA VAL A 127 -116.07 8.92 -50.24
C VAL A 127 -115.33 7.58 -50.08
N LEU A 128 -115.89 6.49 -50.63
CA LEU A 128 -115.27 5.17 -50.61
C LEU A 128 -113.95 5.11 -51.40
N THR A 129 -113.83 5.87 -52.48
CA THR A 129 -112.59 5.93 -53.27
C THR A 129 -111.51 6.75 -52.59
N GLU A 130 -111.86 7.87 -51.97
CA GLU A 130 -110.96 8.68 -51.16
C GLU A 130 -110.48 7.92 -49.90
N LEU A 131 -111.38 7.24 -49.19
CA LEU A 131 -111.07 6.40 -48.04
C LEU A 131 -110.09 5.27 -48.40
N LYS A 132 -110.24 4.64 -49.58
CA LYS A 132 -109.28 3.64 -50.07
C LYS A 132 -107.89 4.22 -50.37
N LYS A 133 -107.81 5.45 -50.89
CA LYS A 133 -106.54 6.16 -51.12
C LYS A 133 -105.85 6.46 -49.79
N LEU A 134 -106.56 7.09 -48.84
CA LEU A 134 -106.07 7.36 -47.49
C LEU A 134 -105.64 6.08 -46.75
N ARG A 135 -106.35 4.97 -46.92
CA ARG A 135 -105.98 3.67 -46.33
C ARG A 135 -104.69 3.12 -46.93
N THR A 136 -104.50 3.30 -48.24
CA THR A 136 -103.28 2.87 -48.94
C THR A 136 -102.09 3.75 -48.54
N GLU A 137 -102.29 5.06 -48.44
CA GLU A 137 -101.30 6.02 -47.98
C GLU A 137 -100.88 5.75 -46.53
N ASN A 138 -101.84 5.55 -45.60
CA ASN A 138 -101.54 5.14 -44.23
C ASN A 138 -100.79 3.81 -44.15
N LYS A 139 -101.10 2.85 -45.03
CA LYS A 139 -100.37 1.57 -45.09
C LYS A 139 -98.93 1.79 -45.54
N ASN A 140 -98.69 2.65 -46.54
CA ASN A 140 -97.35 2.99 -47.00
C ASN A 140 -96.57 3.78 -45.94
N LEU A 141 -97.20 4.75 -45.30
CA LEU A 141 -96.61 5.54 -44.21
C LEU A 141 -96.22 4.65 -43.03
N ASN A 142 -97.07 3.69 -42.64
CA ASN A 142 -96.74 2.71 -41.61
C ASN A 142 -95.56 1.81 -42.01
N LYS A 143 -95.44 1.45 -43.28
CA LYS A 143 -94.30 0.68 -43.79
C LYS A 143 -93.01 1.50 -43.71
N GLU A 144 -93.05 2.77 -44.10
CA GLU A 144 -91.92 3.69 -44.01
C GLU A 144 -91.51 3.96 -42.56
N LEU A 145 -92.49 4.16 -41.67
CA LEU A 145 -92.27 4.33 -40.24
C LEU A 145 -91.56 3.10 -39.64
N ARG A 146 -91.96 1.88 -40.02
CA ARG A 146 -91.27 0.65 -39.62
C ARG A 146 -89.82 0.58 -40.13
N ILE A 147 -89.57 0.98 -41.37
CA ILE A 147 -88.21 1.01 -41.94
C ILE A 147 -87.35 2.01 -41.17
N ASN A 148 -87.86 3.21 -40.92
CA ASN A 148 -87.14 4.25 -40.18
C ASN A 148 -86.92 3.84 -38.72
N PHE A 149 -87.89 3.17 -38.09
CA PHE A 149 -87.74 2.61 -36.75
C PHE A 149 -86.63 1.55 -36.70
N ASN A 150 -86.56 0.65 -37.68
CA ASN A 150 -85.49 -0.34 -37.76
C ASN A 150 -84.12 0.31 -37.95
N LYS A 151 -84.00 1.31 -38.85
CA LYS A 151 -82.76 2.08 -39.01
C LYS A 151 -82.34 2.81 -37.74
N ALA A 152 -83.29 3.40 -37.01
CA ALA A 152 -83.01 4.04 -35.73
C ALA A 152 -82.53 3.03 -34.67
N LYS A 153 -83.09 1.81 -34.68
CA LYS A 153 -82.65 0.72 -33.82
C LYS A 153 -81.23 0.27 -34.16
N GLU A 154 -80.92 0.03 -35.43
CA GLU A 154 -79.57 -0.32 -35.90
C GLU A 154 -78.55 0.78 -35.54
N LEU A 155 -78.91 2.05 -35.75
CA LEU A 155 -78.06 3.18 -35.38
C LEU A 155 -77.79 3.20 -33.87
N LYS A 156 -78.82 2.96 -33.04
CA LYS A 156 -78.65 2.87 -31.58
C LYS A 156 -77.71 1.74 -31.18
N GLU A 157 -77.87 0.56 -31.78
CA GLU A 157 -77.00 -0.60 -31.51
C GLU A 157 -75.54 -0.29 -31.92
N SER A 158 -75.32 0.33 -33.07
CA SER A 158 -73.99 0.76 -33.51
C SER A 158 -73.37 1.81 -32.58
N PHE A 159 -74.19 2.74 -32.07
CA PHE A 159 -73.74 3.77 -31.14
C PHE A 159 -73.32 3.19 -29.79
N GLU A 160 -74.08 2.24 -29.25
CA GLU A 160 -73.71 1.54 -28.00
C GLU A 160 -72.44 0.70 -28.19
N SER A 161 -72.27 0.04 -29.34
CA SER A 161 -71.01 -0.68 -29.66
C SER A 161 -69.83 0.27 -29.71
N LEU A 162 -69.95 1.40 -30.42
CA LEU A 162 -68.90 2.41 -30.52
C LEU A 162 -68.55 2.99 -29.15
N LYS A 163 -69.56 3.25 -28.31
CA LYS A 163 -69.35 3.71 -26.93
C LYS A 163 -68.54 2.70 -26.12
N GLN A 164 -68.82 1.41 -26.24
CA GLN A 164 -68.06 0.36 -25.57
C GLN A 164 -66.61 0.28 -26.08
N GLU A 165 -66.39 0.41 -27.39
CA GLU A 165 -65.05 0.48 -27.97
C GLU A 165 -64.26 1.69 -27.44
N VAL A 166 -64.90 2.86 -27.34
CA VAL A 166 -64.27 4.07 -26.80
C VAL A 166 -63.89 3.89 -25.33
N GLU A 167 -64.77 3.32 -24.50
CA GLU A 167 -64.46 3.07 -23.08
C GLU A 167 -63.33 2.05 -22.89
N THR A 168 -63.30 0.98 -23.71
CA THR A 168 -62.21 0.00 -23.67
C THR A 168 -60.88 0.61 -24.13
N PHE A 169 -60.90 1.43 -25.18
CA PHE A 169 -59.74 2.17 -25.65
C PHE A 169 -59.23 3.16 -24.60
N LYS A 170 -60.12 3.92 -23.97
CA LYS A 170 -59.79 4.85 -22.88
C LYS A 170 -59.11 4.12 -21.73
N SER A 171 -59.69 3.01 -21.27
CA SER A 171 -59.11 2.21 -20.18
C SER A 171 -57.73 1.65 -20.55
N ALA A 172 -57.53 1.21 -21.79
CA ALA A 172 -56.22 0.75 -22.28
C ALA A 172 -55.19 1.89 -22.26
N LYS A 173 -55.57 3.10 -22.72
CA LYS A 173 -54.67 4.27 -22.71
C LYS A 173 -54.34 4.77 -21.31
N GLU A 174 -55.27 4.72 -20.36
CA GLU A 174 -54.98 5.03 -18.96
C GLU A 174 -53.96 4.06 -18.34
N LYS A 175 -54.05 2.75 -18.67
CA LYS A 175 -53.06 1.75 -18.26
C LYS A 175 -51.69 2.01 -18.87
N GLU A 176 -51.63 2.26 -20.18
CA GLU A 176 -50.39 2.62 -20.88
C GLU A 176 -49.74 3.87 -20.26
N LEU A 177 -50.52 4.93 -19.99
CA LEU A 177 -50.02 6.15 -19.36
C LEU A 177 -49.47 5.92 -17.95
N THR A 178 -50.14 5.06 -17.17
CA THR A 178 -49.66 4.67 -15.84
C THR A 178 -48.33 3.92 -15.95
N GLN A 179 -48.20 3.01 -16.91
CA GLN A 179 -46.97 2.27 -17.15
C GLN A 179 -45.83 3.19 -17.61
N ILE A 180 -46.11 4.14 -18.51
CA ILE A 180 -45.13 5.16 -18.96
C ILE A 180 -44.67 6.00 -17.76
N THR A 181 -45.59 6.41 -16.89
CA THR A 181 -45.28 7.18 -15.68
C THR A 181 -44.38 6.40 -14.73
N ASN A 182 -44.68 5.11 -14.52
CA ASN A 182 -43.84 4.24 -13.70
C ASN A 182 -42.44 4.05 -14.31
N ASN A 183 -42.36 3.81 -15.62
CA ASN A 183 -41.09 3.68 -16.32
C ASN A 183 -40.26 4.97 -16.26
N LEU A 184 -40.90 6.14 -16.34
CA LEU A 184 -40.24 7.44 -16.20
C LEU A 184 -39.65 7.60 -14.78
N ASN A 185 -40.41 7.23 -13.76
CA ASN A 185 -39.93 7.28 -12.37
C ASN A 185 -38.74 6.33 -12.15
N SER A 186 -38.81 5.10 -12.64
CA SER A 186 -37.68 4.16 -12.60
C SER A 186 -36.47 4.68 -13.37
N THR A 187 -36.67 5.28 -14.54
CA THR A 187 -35.60 5.88 -15.35
C THR A 187 -34.90 7.02 -14.59
N ASN A 188 -35.67 7.87 -13.92
CA ASN A 188 -35.12 8.97 -13.12
C ASN A 188 -34.34 8.44 -11.90
N GLN A 189 -34.82 7.37 -11.25
CA GLN A 189 -34.07 6.72 -10.17
C GLN A 189 -32.75 6.14 -10.67
N THR A 190 -32.77 5.41 -11.79
CA THR A 190 -31.55 4.88 -12.42
C THR A 190 -30.60 5.99 -12.83
N LYS A 191 -31.11 7.11 -13.37
CA LYS A 191 -30.29 8.29 -13.70
C LYS A 191 -29.58 8.84 -12.46
N ASN A 192 -30.29 9.01 -11.36
CA ASN A 192 -29.69 9.49 -10.10
C ASN A 192 -28.62 8.52 -9.57
N GLN A 193 -28.85 7.20 -9.67
CA GLN A 193 -27.86 6.19 -9.32
C GLN A 193 -26.61 6.29 -10.22
N ILE A 194 -26.78 6.49 -11.53
CA ILE A 194 -25.67 6.69 -12.48
C ILE A 194 -24.87 7.93 -12.12
N GLU A 195 -25.53 9.04 -11.79
CA GLU A 195 -24.85 10.28 -11.35
C GLU A 195 -24.04 10.04 -10.06
N GLN A 196 -24.59 9.34 -9.08
CA GLN A 196 -23.88 8.95 -7.85
C GLN A 196 -22.68 8.04 -8.16
N THR A 197 -22.84 7.04 -9.03
CA THR A 197 -21.74 6.18 -9.47
C THR A 197 -20.65 6.99 -10.18
N ASN A 198 -21.02 7.93 -11.06
CA ASN A 198 -20.06 8.79 -11.74
C ASN A 198 -19.26 9.67 -10.77
N THR A 199 -19.91 10.25 -9.75
CA THR A 199 -19.18 10.99 -8.71
C THR A 199 -18.22 10.10 -7.94
N SER A 200 -18.63 8.87 -7.62
CA SER A 200 -17.77 7.88 -6.94
C SER A 200 -16.57 7.50 -7.80
N ILE A 201 -16.78 7.27 -9.11
CA ILE A 201 -15.71 7.00 -10.07
C ILE A 201 -14.73 8.17 -10.15
N SER A 202 -15.23 9.41 -10.19
CA SER A 202 -14.37 10.61 -10.21
C SER A 202 -13.50 10.70 -8.95
N ASN A 203 -14.05 10.39 -7.78
CA ASN A 203 -13.32 10.38 -6.52
C ASN A 203 -12.26 9.27 -6.50
N ILE A 204 -12.60 8.06 -6.96
CA ILE A 204 -11.65 6.95 -7.08
C ILE A 204 -10.51 7.31 -8.03
N LYS A 205 -10.82 7.91 -9.19
CA LYS A 205 -9.81 8.36 -10.15
C LYS A 205 -8.83 9.35 -9.51
N SER A 206 -9.33 10.36 -8.79
CA SER A 206 -8.50 11.32 -8.06
C SER A 206 -7.59 10.64 -7.03
N SER A 207 -8.12 9.64 -6.30
CA SER A 207 -7.31 8.86 -5.35
C SER A 207 -6.23 8.03 -6.04
N ILE A 208 -6.55 7.42 -7.19
CA ILE A 208 -5.58 6.67 -8.00
C ILE A 208 -4.48 7.61 -8.51
N ASP A 209 -4.85 8.76 -9.06
CA ASP A 209 -3.89 9.75 -9.57
C ASP A 209 -2.92 10.21 -8.46
N LYS A 210 -3.43 10.44 -7.25
CA LYS A 210 -2.62 10.77 -6.08
C LYS A 210 -1.66 9.63 -5.69
N GLN A 211 -2.15 8.40 -5.60
CA GLN A 211 -1.31 7.24 -5.28
C GLN A 211 -0.23 7.00 -6.35
N LEU A 212 -0.57 7.20 -7.62
CA LEU A 212 0.37 7.07 -8.73
C LEU A 212 1.48 8.11 -8.63
N ALA A 213 1.15 9.36 -8.28
CA ALA A 213 2.14 10.41 -8.01
C ALA A 213 3.06 10.07 -6.82
N GLU A 214 2.51 9.54 -5.73
CA GLU A 214 3.29 9.10 -4.55
C GLU A 214 4.24 7.93 -4.88
N VAL A 215 3.77 6.96 -5.67
CA VAL A 215 4.59 5.84 -6.16
C VAL A 215 5.71 6.35 -7.06
N GLN A 216 5.43 7.26 -8.00
CA GLN A 216 6.44 7.86 -8.86
C GLN A 216 7.51 8.63 -8.08
N ALA A 217 7.11 9.40 -7.06
CA ALA A 217 8.05 10.09 -6.18
C ALA A 217 8.94 9.10 -5.41
N SER A 218 8.35 8.02 -4.90
CA SER A 218 9.08 6.97 -4.19
C SER A 218 10.08 6.25 -5.10
N ILE A 219 9.69 5.92 -6.34
CA ILE A 219 10.58 5.32 -7.35
C ILE A 219 11.77 6.26 -7.63
N LYS A 220 11.52 7.57 -7.78
CA LYS A 220 12.58 8.55 -8.01
C LYS A 220 13.59 8.57 -6.85
N LEU A 221 13.11 8.61 -5.61
CA LEU A 221 13.96 8.57 -4.40
C LEU A 221 14.78 7.27 -4.33
N TYR A 222 14.18 6.12 -4.62
CA TYR A 222 14.91 4.85 -4.65
C TYR A 222 15.98 4.83 -5.74
N ASN A 223 15.70 5.36 -6.93
CA ASN A 223 16.69 5.46 -8.01
C ASN A 223 17.87 6.37 -7.62
N GLU A 224 17.60 7.50 -6.94
CA GLU A 224 18.65 8.37 -6.40
C GLU A 224 19.51 7.64 -5.35
N GLN A 225 18.89 6.87 -4.44
CA GLN A 225 19.61 6.05 -3.47
C GLN A 225 20.44 4.94 -4.13
N ILE A 226 19.87 4.24 -5.11
CA ILE A 226 20.59 3.21 -5.89
C ILE A 226 21.82 3.83 -6.54
N THR A 227 21.67 4.97 -7.21
CA THR A 227 22.78 5.67 -7.88
C THR A 227 23.89 6.06 -6.88
N LYS A 228 23.50 6.56 -5.69
CA LYS A 228 24.46 6.87 -4.62
C LYS A 228 25.17 5.62 -4.13
N HIS A 229 24.45 4.53 -3.91
CA HIS A 229 25.03 3.27 -3.48
C HIS A 229 25.98 2.68 -4.52
N THR A 230 25.63 2.70 -5.80
CA THR A 230 26.50 2.29 -6.90
C THR A 230 27.81 3.08 -6.88
N SER A 231 27.75 4.42 -6.76
CA SER A 231 28.96 5.25 -6.65
C SER A 231 29.81 4.92 -5.41
N THR A 232 29.18 4.64 -4.27
CA THR A 232 29.93 4.20 -3.07
C THR A 232 30.58 2.82 -3.26
N ILE A 233 29.91 1.90 -3.95
CA ILE A 233 30.44 0.56 -4.25
C ILE A 233 31.66 0.68 -5.16
N GLU A 234 31.57 1.46 -6.24
CA GLU A 234 32.72 1.74 -7.12
C GLU A 234 33.89 2.38 -6.35
N GLY A 235 33.60 3.30 -5.43
CA GLY A 235 34.61 3.89 -4.55
C GLY A 235 35.27 2.87 -3.61
N ILE A 236 34.51 1.93 -3.07
CA ILE A 236 35.04 0.84 -2.22
C ILE A 236 35.89 -0.12 -3.06
N GLU A 237 35.42 -0.50 -4.25
CA GLU A 237 36.13 -1.40 -5.15
C GLU A 237 37.50 -0.83 -5.53
N ASN A 238 37.57 0.44 -5.91
CA ASN A 238 38.84 1.14 -6.16
C ASN A 238 39.77 1.13 -4.94
N ARG A 239 39.24 1.32 -3.73
CA ARG A 239 40.04 1.25 -2.49
C ARG A 239 40.55 -0.15 -2.22
N ILE A 240 39.76 -1.19 -2.47
CA ILE A 240 40.18 -2.60 -2.31
C ILE A 240 41.34 -2.89 -3.26
N VAL A 241 41.25 -2.47 -4.53
CA VAL A 241 42.32 -2.66 -5.51
C VAL A 241 43.62 -1.97 -5.07
N GLU A 242 43.55 -0.74 -4.56
CA GLU A 242 44.72 -0.02 -4.05
C GLU A 242 45.31 -0.66 -2.79
N GLU A 243 44.47 -1.09 -1.84
CA GLU A 243 44.93 -1.80 -0.64
C GLU A 243 45.54 -3.17 -1.00
N GLU A 244 44.99 -3.90 -1.97
CA GLU A 244 45.59 -5.16 -2.45
C GLU A 244 46.98 -4.92 -3.06
N LYS A 245 47.16 -3.83 -3.80
CA LYS A 245 48.45 -3.42 -4.37
C LYS A 245 49.47 -3.07 -3.29
N LYS A 246 49.06 -2.31 -2.27
CA LYS A 246 49.92 -1.99 -1.10
C LYS A 246 50.28 -3.25 -0.32
N ALA A 247 49.32 -4.13 -0.07
CA ALA A 247 49.54 -5.40 0.63
C ALA A 247 50.55 -6.28 -0.11
N LYS A 248 50.44 -6.39 -1.46
CA LYS A 248 51.43 -7.09 -2.29
C LYS A 248 52.82 -6.45 -2.17
N ALA A 249 52.92 -5.13 -2.25
CA ALA A 249 54.21 -4.43 -2.12
C ALA A 249 54.86 -4.64 -0.74
N LEU A 250 54.08 -4.56 0.34
CA LEU A 250 54.54 -4.83 1.70
C LEU A 250 54.97 -6.29 1.88
N ALA A 251 54.20 -7.24 1.36
CA ALA A 251 54.57 -8.65 1.39
C ALA A 251 55.90 -8.91 0.67
N SER A 252 56.11 -8.29 -0.50
CA SER A 252 57.38 -8.35 -1.22
C SER A 252 58.53 -7.74 -0.39
N SER A 253 58.34 -6.54 0.18
CA SER A 253 59.36 -5.89 1.01
C SER A 253 59.72 -6.70 2.25
N ASN A 254 58.72 -7.26 2.95
CA ASN A 254 58.95 -8.11 4.12
C ASN A 254 59.69 -9.41 3.76
N SER A 255 59.40 -9.99 2.60
CA SER A 255 60.14 -11.18 2.13
C SER A 255 61.62 -10.87 1.91
N THR A 256 61.94 -9.72 1.31
CA THR A 256 63.33 -9.29 1.11
C THR A 256 64.03 -8.94 2.43
N GLU A 257 63.33 -8.30 3.36
CA GLU A 257 63.86 -7.97 4.69
C GLU A 257 64.14 -9.25 5.50
N SER A 258 63.23 -10.23 5.44
CA SER A 258 63.41 -11.54 6.08
C SER A 258 64.63 -12.27 5.52
N GLU A 259 64.84 -12.26 4.21
CA GLU A 259 66.06 -12.82 3.61
C GLU A 259 67.33 -12.10 4.09
N ASN A 260 67.30 -10.78 4.24
CA ASN A 260 68.44 -10.02 4.75
C ASN A 260 68.71 -10.32 6.24
N LEU A 261 67.68 -10.40 7.07
CA LEU A 261 67.79 -10.77 8.47
C LEU A 261 68.34 -12.19 8.66
N THR A 262 67.92 -13.15 7.82
CA THR A 262 68.47 -14.51 7.87
C THR A 262 69.95 -14.56 7.46
N LYS A 263 70.38 -13.74 6.49
CA LYS A 263 71.82 -13.59 6.14
C LYS A 263 72.61 -12.99 7.30
N LEU A 264 72.10 -11.90 7.90
CA LEU A 264 72.76 -11.22 9.02
C LEU A 264 72.85 -12.13 10.26
N SER A 265 71.80 -12.90 10.55
CA SER A 265 71.79 -13.89 11.64
C SER A 265 72.84 -14.98 11.44
N LYS A 266 72.99 -15.50 10.21
CA LYS A 266 74.05 -16.48 9.88
C LYS A 266 75.45 -15.89 10.07
N GLU A 267 75.64 -14.62 9.70
CA GLU A 267 76.91 -13.92 9.88
C GLU A 267 77.24 -13.70 11.37
N ALA A 268 76.26 -13.23 12.16
CA ALA A 268 76.40 -13.09 13.60
C ALA A 268 76.77 -14.42 14.30
N GLN A 269 76.09 -15.51 13.94
CA GLN A 269 76.43 -16.85 14.46
C GLN A 269 77.84 -17.29 14.09
N ARG A 270 78.33 -16.94 12.89
CA ARG A 270 79.70 -17.25 12.47
C ARG A 270 80.73 -16.48 13.30
N ILE A 271 80.49 -15.19 13.52
CA ILE A 271 81.36 -14.33 14.35
C ILE A 271 81.39 -14.87 15.78
N GLN A 272 80.24 -15.21 16.36
CA GLN A 272 80.16 -15.74 17.72
C GLN A 272 80.97 -17.04 17.89
N LYS A 273 80.88 -17.97 16.92
CA LYS A 273 81.69 -19.21 16.93
C LYS A 273 83.19 -18.95 16.80
N GLN A 274 83.60 -17.93 16.04
CA GLN A 274 85.00 -17.54 15.93
C GLN A 274 85.52 -16.91 17.22
N LEU A 275 84.73 -16.07 17.87
CA LEU A 275 85.05 -15.47 19.16
C LEU A 275 85.26 -16.54 20.23
N ASP A 276 84.33 -17.50 20.34
CA ASP A 276 84.38 -18.57 21.34
C ASP A 276 85.64 -19.45 21.19
N LYS A 277 86.08 -19.66 19.94
CA LYS A 277 87.32 -20.40 19.65
C LYS A 277 88.58 -19.60 20.03
N LEU A 278 88.59 -18.28 19.81
CA LEU A 278 89.74 -17.41 20.11
C LEU A 278 89.92 -17.13 21.61
N LEU A 279 88.82 -17.18 22.39
CA LEU A 279 88.83 -16.89 23.83
C LEU A 279 88.79 -18.14 24.71
N SER A 280 89.10 -19.30 24.14
CA SER A 280 89.24 -20.52 24.91
C SER A 280 90.27 -20.32 26.04
N PRO A 281 89.96 -20.75 27.28
CA PRO A 281 90.85 -20.61 28.45
C PRO A 281 92.28 -21.14 28.22
N ALA A 282 92.44 -22.05 27.26
CA ALA A 282 93.73 -22.59 26.84
C ALA A 282 94.66 -21.52 26.25
N ILE A 283 94.15 -20.63 25.39
CA ILE A 283 94.95 -19.58 24.74
C ILE A 283 95.24 -18.45 25.73
N ALA A 284 94.28 -18.07 26.57
CA ALA A 284 94.49 -17.06 27.62
C ALA A 284 95.59 -17.49 28.62
N ARG A 285 95.60 -18.77 29.02
CA ARG A 285 96.62 -19.34 29.90
C ARG A 285 97.99 -19.43 29.23
N ASP A 286 98.05 -19.79 27.95
CA ASP A 286 99.29 -19.83 27.19
C ASP A 286 99.90 -18.43 26.99
N LEU A 287 99.05 -17.43 26.69
CA LEU A 287 99.42 -16.03 26.56
C LEU A 287 99.94 -15.45 27.88
N GLN A 288 99.25 -15.69 28.99
CA GLN A 288 99.68 -15.30 30.34
C GLN A 288 101.04 -15.93 30.70
N SER A 289 101.21 -17.23 30.41
CA SER A 289 102.47 -17.93 30.70
C SER A 289 103.65 -17.38 29.89
N THR A 290 103.40 -16.99 28.63
CA THR A 290 104.40 -16.39 27.74
C THR A 290 104.80 -14.99 28.20
N PHE A 291 103.84 -14.15 28.59
CA PHE A 291 104.13 -12.82 29.12
C PHE A 291 104.85 -12.87 30.47
N LYS A 292 104.46 -13.80 31.36
CA LYS A 292 105.13 -14.01 32.65
C LYS A 292 106.60 -14.43 32.49
N LYS A 293 106.88 -15.37 31.57
CA LYS A 293 108.26 -15.78 31.25
C LYS A 293 109.10 -14.63 30.70
N ARG A 294 108.55 -13.85 29.76
CA ARG A 294 109.25 -12.70 29.16
C ARG A 294 109.50 -11.58 30.16
N LYS A 295 108.52 -11.24 31.00
CA LYS A 295 108.68 -10.26 32.08
C LYS A 295 109.79 -10.66 33.05
N LYS A 296 109.83 -11.93 33.47
CA LYS A 296 110.89 -12.43 34.37
C LYS A 296 112.28 -12.30 33.74
N TRP A 297 112.41 -12.59 32.44
CA TRP A 297 113.66 -12.42 31.72
C TRP A 297 114.08 -10.94 31.59
N LEU A 298 113.12 -10.05 31.30
CA LEU A 298 113.35 -8.60 31.23
C LEU A 298 113.70 -7.99 32.60
N PHE A 299 113.11 -8.48 33.69
CA PHE A 299 113.45 -8.05 35.06
C PHE A 299 114.91 -8.39 35.38
N ILE A 300 115.34 -9.63 35.06
CA ILE A 300 116.74 -10.05 35.23
C ILE A 300 117.66 -9.17 34.37
N SER A 301 117.30 -8.90 33.10
CA SER A 301 118.09 -8.04 32.23
C SER A 301 118.18 -6.60 32.76
N THR A 302 117.09 -6.06 33.30
CA THR A 302 117.04 -4.72 33.91
C THR A 302 117.96 -4.63 35.13
N ILE A 303 118.02 -5.68 35.96
CA ILE A 303 118.97 -5.77 37.08
C ILE A 303 120.42 -5.78 36.58
N VAL A 304 120.71 -6.54 35.52
CA VAL A 304 122.07 -6.58 34.94
C VAL A 304 122.49 -5.19 34.44
N TRP A 305 121.62 -4.47 33.72
CA TRP A 305 121.93 -3.12 33.24
C TRP A 305 122.07 -2.10 34.37
N LEU A 306 121.30 -2.25 35.46
CA LEU A 306 121.43 -1.41 36.66
C LEU A 306 122.80 -1.59 37.31
N VAL A 307 123.21 -2.84 37.54
CA VAL A 307 124.52 -3.17 38.13
C VAL A 307 125.65 -2.66 37.24
N LEU A 308 125.54 -2.83 35.92
CA LEU A 308 126.53 -2.35 34.97
C LEU A 308 126.62 -0.81 34.96
N SER A 309 125.49 -0.10 35.07
CA SER A 309 125.47 1.37 35.15
C SER A 309 126.10 1.89 36.44
N ILE A 310 125.86 1.21 37.58
CA ILE A 310 126.48 1.55 38.86
C ILE A 310 128.00 1.31 38.78
N GLY A 311 128.41 0.16 38.23
CA GLY A 311 129.82 -0.17 38.02
C GLY A 311 130.54 0.83 37.10
N ALA A 312 129.91 1.22 35.99
CA ALA A 312 130.46 2.23 35.08
C ALA A 312 130.59 3.61 35.75
N THR A 313 129.62 3.99 36.59
CA THR A 313 129.68 5.25 37.36
C THR A 313 130.80 5.22 38.38
N TRP A 314 130.95 4.11 39.09
CA TRP A 314 132.04 3.92 40.06
C TRP A 314 133.42 3.93 39.39
N PHE A 315 133.55 3.24 38.25
CA PHE A 315 134.78 3.23 37.45
C PHE A 315 135.12 4.62 36.91
N LEU A 316 134.13 5.38 36.43
CA LEU A 316 134.32 6.76 36.00
C LEU A 316 134.81 7.65 37.16
N ALA A 317 134.18 7.54 38.34
CA ALA A 317 134.59 8.31 39.52
C ALA A 317 136.02 7.95 39.98
N TRP A 318 136.36 6.66 39.98
CA TRP A 318 137.70 6.19 40.29
C TRP A 318 138.75 6.68 39.27
N TYR A 319 138.43 6.60 37.97
CA TYR A 319 139.33 7.06 36.91
C TYR A 319 139.57 8.58 36.98
N VAL A 320 138.50 9.36 37.23
CA VAL A 320 138.61 10.81 37.44
C VAL A 320 139.47 11.12 38.66
N TYR A 321 139.27 10.42 39.78
CA TYR A 321 140.10 10.56 40.98
C TYR A 321 141.58 10.28 40.69
N GLN A 322 141.90 9.19 39.99
CA GLN A 322 143.27 8.84 39.64
C GLN A 322 143.94 9.85 38.71
N LEU A 323 143.16 10.47 37.82
CA LEU A 323 143.62 11.53 36.93
C LEU A 323 144.06 12.78 37.72
N PHE A 324 143.32 13.13 38.78
CA PHE A 324 143.62 14.28 39.65
C PHE A 324 144.73 14.01 40.68
N ASP A 325 144.89 12.77 41.13
CA ASP A 325 145.93 12.38 42.11
C ASP A 325 147.30 12.17 41.42
N SER A 326 147.32 11.90 40.12
CA SER A 326 148.56 11.85 39.34
C SER A 326 149.18 13.25 39.22
N LYS A 327 150.39 13.44 39.76
CA LYS A 327 151.14 14.72 39.80
C LYS A 327 151.49 15.31 38.41
N ASP A 328 151.07 14.68 37.32
CA ASP A 328 151.28 15.10 35.93
C ASP A 328 150.15 15.96 35.34
N PHE A 329 149.07 16.21 36.10
CA PHE A 329 147.94 16.98 35.60
C PHE A 329 148.16 18.50 35.71
N SER A 330 148.61 19.12 34.62
CA SER A 330 148.69 20.59 34.44
C SER A 330 147.53 21.11 33.59
N PHE A 331 147.02 22.32 33.87
CA PHE A 331 145.93 23.00 33.15
C PHE A 331 146.35 23.55 31.77
N GLU A 332 147.17 22.81 31.03
CA GLU A 332 147.47 23.11 29.64
C GLU A 332 146.34 22.56 28.76
N ILE A 333 145.82 23.41 27.86
CA ILE A 333 144.66 23.13 27.02
C ILE A 333 144.80 21.78 26.28
N GLU A 334 146.00 21.45 25.81
CA GLU A 334 146.30 20.20 25.11
C GLU A 334 146.04 18.95 25.97
N LYS A 335 146.44 18.97 27.26
CA LYS A 335 146.26 17.84 28.17
C LYS A 335 144.81 17.64 28.58
N VAL A 336 144.05 18.75 28.75
CA VAL A 336 142.61 18.70 29.04
C VAL A 336 141.84 18.11 27.86
N ILE A 337 142.21 18.45 26.62
CA ILE A 337 141.60 17.87 25.41
C ILE A 337 141.89 16.37 25.33
N VAL A 338 143.13 15.93 25.57
CA VAL A 338 143.49 14.50 25.56
C VAL A 338 142.75 13.72 26.66
N ALA A 339 142.64 14.28 27.87
CA ALA A 339 141.88 13.67 28.96
C ALA A 339 140.38 13.58 28.65
N GLY A 340 139.80 14.64 28.07
CA GLY A 340 138.40 14.64 27.60
C GLY A 340 138.17 13.58 26.51
N LEU A 341 139.09 13.45 25.56
CA LEU A 341 138.99 12.45 24.49
C LEU A 341 139.11 11.01 25.02
N ARG A 342 139.91 10.79 26.08
CA ARG A 342 140.01 9.50 26.79
C ARG A 342 138.79 9.18 27.66
N LEU A 343 138.05 10.19 28.14
CA LEU A 343 136.82 10.03 28.91
C LEU A 343 135.59 9.73 28.04
N LEU A 344 135.61 10.14 26.77
CA LEU A 344 134.49 9.91 25.84
C LEU A 344 134.02 8.44 25.77
N PRO A 345 134.90 7.42 25.65
CA PRO A 345 134.48 6.02 25.66
C PRO A 345 133.74 5.62 26.95
N ILE A 346 134.18 6.12 28.10
CA ILE A 346 133.58 5.77 29.40
C ILE A 346 132.21 6.44 29.54
N VAL A 347 132.11 7.72 29.17
CA VAL A 347 130.85 8.47 29.21
C VAL A 347 129.83 7.90 28.22
N THR A 348 130.26 7.47 27.03
CA THR A 348 129.37 6.83 26.05
C THR A 348 128.87 5.47 26.52
N VAL A 349 129.73 4.65 27.15
CA VAL A 349 129.31 3.39 27.79
C VAL A 349 128.29 3.66 28.90
N LEU A 350 128.54 4.63 29.78
CA LEU A 350 127.62 5.00 30.85
C LEU A 350 126.25 5.48 30.31
N TYR A 351 126.27 6.37 29.32
CA TYR A 351 125.05 6.83 28.65
C TYR A 351 124.28 5.67 28.02
N PHE A 352 125.00 4.76 27.36
CA PHE A 352 124.41 3.56 26.76
C PHE A 352 123.77 2.64 27.80
N THR A 353 124.44 2.38 28.93
CA THR A 353 123.89 1.53 30.00
C THR A 353 122.65 2.15 30.64
N ILE A 354 122.64 3.46 30.88
CA ILE A 354 121.46 4.17 31.42
C ILE A 354 120.30 4.13 30.43
N ARG A 355 120.57 4.40 29.15
CA ARG A 355 119.55 4.33 28.09
C ARG A 355 118.95 2.93 27.98
N GLN A 356 119.79 1.90 28.08
CA GLN A 356 119.34 0.53 27.95
C GLN A 356 118.58 0.04 29.17
N PHE A 357 118.98 0.46 30.38
CA PHE A 357 118.21 0.23 31.61
C PHE A 357 116.80 0.82 31.51
N ASN A 358 116.68 2.08 31.08
CA ASN A 358 115.37 2.73 30.92
C ASN A 358 114.51 2.01 29.87
N LYS A 359 115.12 1.55 28.78
CA LYS A 359 114.42 0.78 27.74
C LYS A 359 113.93 -0.56 28.26
N THR A 360 114.76 -1.33 28.97
CA THR A 360 114.36 -2.64 29.50
C THR A 360 113.31 -2.53 30.59
N ARG A 361 113.38 -1.51 31.45
CA ARG A 361 112.38 -1.26 32.49
C ARG A 361 111.02 -0.85 31.93
N ASN A 362 110.98 0.01 30.90
CA ASN A 362 109.72 0.36 30.23
C ASN A 362 109.07 -0.87 29.57
N LEU A 363 109.88 -1.74 28.94
CA LEU A 363 109.38 -3.00 28.38
C LEU A 363 108.86 -3.92 29.49
N GLU A 364 109.57 -4.03 30.61
CA GLU A 364 109.12 -4.82 31.76
C GLU A 364 107.73 -4.36 32.27
N GLU A 365 107.53 -3.06 32.46
CA GLU A 365 106.25 -2.49 32.88
C GLU A 365 105.12 -2.80 31.87
N GLU A 366 105.40 -2.70 30.58
CA GLU A 366 104.45 -3.03 29.53
C GLU A 366 104.08 -4.52 29.53
N TYR A 367 105.05 -5.41 29.68
CA TYR A 367 104.78 -6.84 29.78
C TYR A 367 104.09 -7.22 31.11
N ALA A 368 104.35 -6.49 32.19
CA ALA A 368 103.63 -6.66 33.47
C ALA A 368 102.16 -6.27 33.35
N PHE A 369 101.86 -5.20 32.62
CA PHE A 369 100.49 -4.78 32.32
C PHE A 369 99.77 -5.79 31.40
N ARG A 370 100.46 -6.28 30.36
CA ARG A 370 99.89 -7.31 29.48
C ARG A 370 99.65 -8.63 30.22
N GLU A 371 100.54 -9.01 31.15
CA GLU A 371 100.35 -10.17 32.03
C GLU A 371 99.12 -10.01 32.95
N SER A 372 98.93 -8.85 33.58
CA SER A 372 97.78 -8.63 34.47
C SER A 372 96.46 -8.61 33.71
N ILE A 373 96.42 -8.01 32.50
CA ILE A 373 95.25 -8.06 31.62
C ILE A 373 94.95 -9.50 31.20
N ALA A 374 95.95 -10.27 30.75
CA ALA A 374 95.73 -11.67 30.39
C ALA A 374 95.23 -12.53 31.58
N THR A 375 95.71 -12.23 32.79
CA THR A 375 95.22 -12.86 34.03
C THR A 375 93.76 -12.51 34.30
N SER A 376 93.38 -11.23 34.14
CA SER A 376 91.99 -10.81 34.29
C SER A 376 91.08 -11.43 33.22
N LEU A 377 91.53 -11.51 31.96
CA LEU A 377 90.81 -12.17 30.86
C LEU A 377 90.52 -13.63 31.18
N MET A 378 91.46 -14.35 31.80
CA MET A 378 91.26 -15.72 32.25
C MET A 378 90.23 -15.82 33.39
N ALA A 379 90.29 -14.93 34.38
CA ALA A 379 89.31 -14.88 35.47
C ALA A 379 87.89 -14.56 34.95
N TYR A 380 87.78 -13.67 33.96
CA TYR A 380 86.52 -13.37 33.28
C TYR A 380 86.02 -14.55 32.45
N ALA A 381 86.90 -15.22 31.67
CA ALA A 381 86.52 -16.42 30.91
C ALA A 381 85.99 -17.55 31.80
N ASP A 382 86.53 -17.70 33.02
CA ASP A 382 86.05 -18.70 34.00
C ASP A 382 84.72 -18.30 34.67
N GLN A 383 84.44 -17.01 34.86
CA GLN A 383 83.16 -16.53 35.44
C GLN A 383 81.97 -16.52 34.45
N ILE A 384 82.21 -16.54 33.14
CA ILE A 384 81.18 -16.31 32.10
C ILE A 384 80.68 -17.62 31.46
N LYS A 385 80.57 -18.70 32.23
CA LYS A 385 79.94 -19.96 31.75
C LYS A 385 78.40 -19.91 31.65
N GLY A 386 77.76 -18.77 31.94
CA GLY A 386 76.29 -18.70 32.07
C GLY A 386 75.56 -17.52 31.41
N ASP A 387 76.23 -16.51 30.83
CA ASP A 387 75.53 -15.34 30.26
C ASP A 387 76.24 -14.79 29.00
N PRO A 388 75.69 -15.00 27.78
CA PRO A 388 76.35 -14.68 26.52
C PRO A 388 76.47 -13.18 26.21
N ASN A 389 75.55 -12.32 26.68
CA ASN A 389 75.58 -10.88 26.35
C ASN A 389 76.68 -10.12 27.10
N ARG A 390 76.94 -10.50 28.37
CA ARG A 390 78.03 -9.91 29.17
C ARG A 390 79.42 -10.36 28.69
N LYS A 391 79.48 -11.52 28.03
CA LYS A 391 80.70 -12.09 27.45
C LYS A 391 81.29 -11.14 26.40
N ASP A 392 80.50 -10.76 25.41
CA ASP A 392 80.98 -10.04 24.22
C ASP A 392 81.44 -8.60 24.57
N GLN A 393 80.75 -7.93 25.49
CA GLN A 393 81.12 -6.58 25.93
C GLN A 393 82.47 -6.57 26.69
N LEU A 394 82.69 -7.53 27.58
CA LEU A 394 83.90 -7.62 28.39
C LEU A 394 85.11 -8.11 27.60
N ILE A 395 84.89 -9.00 26.62
CA ILE A 395 85.91 -9.40 25.66
C ILE A 395 86.39 -8.18 24.87
N HIS A 396 85.45 -7.40 24.31
CA HIS A 396 85.78 -6.24 23.51
C HIS A 396 86.61 -5.22 24.30
N GLU A 397 86.23 -4.95 25.55
CA GLU A 397 86.98 -4.03 26.43
C GLU A 397 88.37 -4.57 26.80
N THR A 398 88.49 -5.87 27.07
CA THR A 398 89.77 -6.49 27.46
C THR A 398 90.75 -6.59 26.27
N VAL A 399 90.23 -6.86 25.06
CA VAL A 399 91.04 -6.86 23.83
C VAL A 399 91.52 -5.45 23.51
N ASN A 400 90.66 -4.44 23.58
CA ASN A 400 91.07 -3.04 23.34
C ASN A 400 92.18 -2.60 24.31
N LYS A 401 92.06 -2.94 25.61
CA LYS A 401 93.09 -2.61 26.60
C LYS A 401 94.41 -3.39 26.42
N LEU A 402 94.38 -4.58 25.81
CA LEU A 402 95.59 -5.36 25.50
C LEU A 402 96.45 -4.69 24.41
N TYR A 403 95.81 -3.98 23.48
CA TYR A 403 96.46 -3.26 22.39
C TYR A 403 96.82 -1.81 22.73
N GLU A 404 96.30 -1.23 23.82
CA GLU A 404 96.75 0.07 24.33
C GLU A 404 98.08 -0.05 25.11
N SER A 405 99.16 0.51 24.57
CA SER A 405 100.46 0.51 25.25
C SER A 405 100.49 1.56 26.38
N PRO A 406 100.77 1.17 27.64
CA PRO A 406 100.79 2.10 28.77
C PRO A 406 101.99 3.06 28.74
N THR A 407 103.03 2.76 27.96
CA THR A 407 104.27 3.55 27.89
C THR A 407 104.17 4.76 26.97
N THR A 408 103.26 4.76 25.98
CA THR A 408 102.95 5.96 25.16
C THR A 408 102.37 7.10 26.01
N ASN A 409 101.66 6.77 27.09
CA ASN A 409 101.05 7.75 27.98
C ASN A 409 102.03 8.35 29.01
N LYS A 410 103.24 7.80 29.21
CA LYS A 410 104.25 8.41 30.10
C LYS A 410 104.90 9.65 29.46
N ILE A 411 105.02 9.71 28.14
CA ILE A 411 105.57 10.88 27.42
C ILE A 411 104.59 12.08 27.48
N LEU A 412 103.28 11.82 27.66
CA LEU A 412 102.23 12.83 27.75
C LEU A 412 101.82 13.18 29.20
N LYS A 413 102.20 12.38 30.20
CA LYS A 413 101.86 12.57 31.64
C LYS A 413 102.88 13.39 32.45
N SER A 414 103.64 14.27 31.80
CA SER A 414 104.43 15.30 32.51
C SER A 414 103.58 16.53 32.90
N LYS A 415 102.28 16.62 32.54
CA LYS A 415 101.54 17.88 32.69
C LYS A 415 100.17 17.84 33.40
N ASN A 416 99.62 16.73 33.87
CA ASN A 416 98.32 16.78 34.59
C ASN A 416 98.13 15.64 35.59
N SER A 417 98.49 15.88 36.85
CA SER A 417 98.29 14.97 38.00
C SER A 417 97.07 15.37 38.85
N ARG A 418 95.86 15.37 38.27
CA ARG A 418 94.61 15.51 39.03
C ARG A 418 93.45 14.60 38.60
N GLN A 419 93.63 13.79 37.55
CA GLN A 419 92.54 12.96 36.99
C GLN A 419 92.66 11.46 37.29
N SER A 420 93.74 11.03 37.95
CA SER A 420 93.95 9.62 38.32
C SER A 420 93.24 9.22 39.61
N GLU A 421 92.78 10.17 40.42
CA GLU A 421 92.06 9.90 41.67
C GLU A 421 90.55 9.72 41.46
N SER A 422 89.96 10.26 40.39
CA SER A 422 88.52 10.10 40.12
C SER A 422 88.18 8.67 39.70
N ASN A 423 89.01 8.07 38.83
CA ASN A 423 88.72 6.72 38.31
C ASN A 423 88.97 5.62 39.37
N LEU A 424 89.80 5.89 40.38
CA LEU A 424 89.96 4.99 41.53
C LEU A 424 88.82 5.15 42.55
N LYS A 425 88.28 6.36 42.70
CA LYS A 425 87.07 6.60 43.53
C LYS A 425 85.83 5.95 42.91
N GLU A 426 85.63 6.08 41.60
CA GLU A 426 84.53 5.41 40.89
C GLU A 426 84.61 3.88 41.01
N LEU A 427 85.82 3.29 40.93
CA LEU A 427 85.99 1.85 41.13
C LEU A 427 85.73 1.40 42.58
N ILE A 428 86.09 2.23 43.58
CA ILE A 428 85.80 1.93 45.00
C ILE A 428 84.31 2.09 45.31
N GLU A 429 83.62 3.01 44.65
CA GLU A 429 82.20 3.28 44.80
C GLU A 429 81.35 2.16 44.18
N LEU A 430 81.74 1.69 42.98
CA LEU A 430 81.14 0.50 42.34
C LEU A 430 81.33 -0.79 43.16
N VAL A 431 82.48 -0.93 43.84
CA VAL A 431 82.74 -2.07 44.75
C VAL A 431 81.92 -1.97 46.04
N LYS A 432 81.59 -0.76 46.51
CA LYS A 432 80.69 -0.55 47.65
C LYS A 432 79.24 -0.90 47.31
N GLU A 433 78.74 -0.44 46.17
CA GLU A 433 77.37 -0.76 45.71
C GLU A 433 77.17 -2.27 45.51
N LEU A 434 78.18 -2.99 45.01
CA LEU A 434 78.12 -4.45 44.85
C LEU A 434 78.21 -5.23 46.18
N LYS A 435 78.64 -4.59 47.28
CA LYS A 435 78.65 -5.21 48.61
C LYS A 435 77.32 -5.04 49.35
N GLU A 436 76.59 -3.96 49.07
CA GLU A 436 75.25 -3.72 49.64
C GLU A 436 74.15 -4.51 48.94
N ILE A 437 74.40 -5.00 47.72
CA ILE A 437 73.50 -5.94 47.04
C ILE A 437 74.06 -7.36 47.16
N LYS A 438 73.95 -7.96 48.35
CA LYS A 438 73.91 -9.42 48.45
C LYS A 438 73.01 -9.92 49.58
N ILE A 439 71.90 -10.49 49.10
CA ILE A 439 71.16 -11.69 49.56
C ILE A 439 70.22 -11.47 50.74
#